data_AF-A0A382ZBX9-F1
#
_entry.id   AF-A0A382ZBX9-F1
#
_cell.length_a   1.000
_cell.length_b   1.000
_cell.length_c   1.000
_cell.angle_alpha   90.00
_cell.angle_beta   90.00
_cell.angle_gamma   90.00
#
_symmetry.space_group_name_H-M   'P 1'
#
loop_
_entity.id
_entity.type
_entity.pdbx_description
1 polymer ?
#
loop_
_entity_poly.entity_id
_entity_poly.type
_entity_poly.pdbx_seq_one_letter_code
_entity_poly.pdbx_strand_id
1 'polypeptide(L)'
;VVSNEEFLPTPQTKQQKEVEALIQTLASQYGKKTGLNRRDFLKTSSGMAVAFLAMNQVFGKYFSVHAEETLDPSAYAELWPKEEFIFDVQTHHVAAGKTEPLFFRGKMMAWKFNQELRGRQPKKGDLTFDNYVKEVFLDSEVSVACLSGV
;
A
#
# COMPACT_ATOMS: atom_id res chain seq x y z
N VAL A 1 -15.73 -2.45 4.18
CA VAL A 1 -14.64 -2.93 5.04
C VAL A 1 -14.67 -4.45 5.02
N VAL A 2 -13.54 -5.08 4.73
CA VAL A 2 -13.39 -6.54 4.88
C VAL A 2 -12.87 -6.82 6.28
N SER A 3 -13.31 -7.90 6.91
CA SER A 3 -12.88 -8.24 8.28
C SER A 3 -11.38 -8.53 8.30
N ASN A 4 -10.71 -8.08 9.36
CA ASN A 4 -9.37 -8.54 9.73
C ASN A 4 -9.43 -9.79 10.64
N GLU A 5 -10.58 -10.45 10.71
CA GLU A 5 -10.93 -11.56 11.61
C GLU A 5 -10.98 -11.22 13.11
N GLU A 6 -10.53 -10.04 13.52
CA GLU A 6 -10.65 -9.57 14.91
C GLU A 6 -12.02 -8.97 15.20
N PHE A 7 -12.65 -8.35 14.19
CA PHE A 7 -13.96 -7.70 14.33
C PHE A 7 -14.91 -8.10 13.21
N LEU A 8 -16.18 -8.33 13.57
CA LEU A 8 -17.26 -8.46 12.60
C LEU A 8 -17.51 -7.09 11.96
N PRO A 9 -17.43 -6.98 10.62
CA PRO A 9 -17.60 -5.71 9.94
C PRO A 9 -19.04 -5.23 10.12
N THR A 10 -19.20 -3.93 10.38
CA THR A 10 -20.53 -3.32 10.43
C THR A 10 -21.21 -3.41 9.07
N PRO A 11 -22.56 -3.48 9.02
CA PRO A 11 -23.29 -3.44 7.77
C PRO A 11 -22.96 -2.18 6.97
N GLN A 12 -22.89 -2.31 5.65
CA GLN A 12 -22.61 -1.20 4.75
C GLN A 12 -23.66 -0.10 4.88
N THR A 13 -23.20 1.15 5.07
CA THR A 13 -24.09 2.31 5.18
C THR A 13 -24.75 2.65 3.83
N LYS A 14 -25.78 3.50 3.84
CA LYS A 14 -26.43 3.97 2.61
C LYS A 14 -25.43 4.66 1.66
N GLN A 15 -24.60 5.56 2.20
CA GLN A 15 -23.57 6.24 1.40
C GLN A 15 -22.52 5.26 0.86
N GLN A 16 -22.11 4.25 1.64
CA GLN A 16 -21.15 3.25 1.15
C GLN A 16 -21.72 2.40 0.00
N LYS A 17 -23.03 2.09 0.02
CA LYS A 17 -23.72 1.43 -1.10
C LYS A 17 -23.77 2.30 -2.34
N GLU A 18 -23.98 3.60 -2.14
CA GLU A 18 -23.98 4.59 -3.23
C GLU A 18 -22.61 4.70 -3.90
N VAL A 19 -21.53 4.78 -3.12
CA VAL A 19 -20.15 4.75 -3.64
C VAL A 19 -19.91 3.48 -4.45
N GLU A 20 -20.29 2.31 -3.93
CA GLU A 20 -20.14 1.05 -4.65
C GLU A 20 -20.88 1.08 -5.99
N ALA A 21 -22.14 1.51 -6.01
CA ALA A 21 -22.95 1.60 -7.22
C ALA A 21 -22.33 2.56 -8.27
N LEU A 22 -21.82 3.71 -7.82
CA LEU A 22 -21.11 4.67 -8.68
C LEU A 22 -19.85 4.05 -9.29
N ILE A 23 -19.03 3.38 -8.48
CA ILE A 23 -17.82 2.69 -8.96
C ILE A 23 -18.17 1.66 -10.03
N GLN A 24 -19.18 0.81 -9.79
CA GLN A 24 -19.58 -0.22 -10.75
C GLN A 24 -20.06 0.40 -12.07
N THR A 25 -20.81 1.49 -12.00
CA THR A 25 -21.37 2.19 -13.15
C THR A 25 -20.26 2.85 -13.97
N LEU A 26 -19.43 3.67 -13.33
CA LEU A 26 -18.34 4.40 -13.97
C LEU A 26 -17.29 3.45 -14.54
N ALA A 27 -16.88 2.42 -13.80
CA ALA A 27 -15.92 1.43 -14.31
C ALA A 27 -16.46 0.64 -15.51
N SER A 28 -17.77 0.36 -15.55
CA SER A 28 -18.39 -0.27 -16.73
C SER A 28 -18.38 0.66 -17.95
N GLN A 29 -18.62 1.95 -17.73
CA GLN A 29 -18.64 2.95 -18.79
C GLN A 29 -17.22 3.22 -19.32
N TYR A 30 -16.27 3.45 -18.43
CA TYR A 30 -14.91 3.84 -18.78
C TYR A 30 -14.08 2.66 -19.24
N GLY A 31 -14.25 1.47 -18.66
CA GLY A 31 -13.65 0.25 -19.19
C GLY A 31 -13.99 0.04 -20.67
N LYS A 32 -15.25 0.21 -21.06
CA LYS A 32 -15.65 0.13 -22.48
C LYS A 32 -14.92 1.14 -23.36
N LYS A 33 -14.70 2.37 -22.87
CA LYS A 33 -13.97 3.41 -23.61
C LYS A 33 -12.48 3.09 -23.77
N THR A 34 -11.89 2.40 -22.80
CA THR A 34 -10.47 2.01 -22.81
C THR A 34 -10.23 0.59 -23.35
N GLY A 35 -11.25 -0.07 -23.89
CA GLY A 35 -11.15 -1.44 -24.40
C GLY A 35 -11.00 -2.53 -23.33
N LEU A 36 -11.23 -2.21 -22.06
CA LEU A 36 -11.16 -3.12 -20.92
C LEU A 36 -12.54 -3.56 -20.45
N ASN A 37 -12.66 -4.79 -19.95
CA ASN A 37 -13.85 -5.12 -19.16
C ASN A 37 -13.79 -4.43 -17.79
N ARG A 38 -14.94 -4.34 -17.10
CA ARG A 38 -15.07 -3.67 -15.80
C ARG A 38 -14.04 -4.16 -14.76
N ARG A 39 -13.77 -5.46 -14.68
CA ARG A 39 -12.86 -6.02 -13.66
C ARG A 39 -11.41 -5.66 -13.95
N ASP A 40 -11.02 -5.72 -15.21
CA ASP A 40 -9.64 -5.39 -15.60
C ASP A 40 -9.40 -3.88 -15.55
N PHE A 41 -10.41 -3.06 -15.88
CA PHE A 41 -10.36 -1.62 -15.65
C PHE A 41 -10.15 -1.27 -14.18
N LEU A 42 -10.89 -1.91 -13.26
CA LEU A 42 -10.76 -1.66 -11.82
C LEU A 42 -9.40 -2.05 -11.22
N LYS A 43 -8.56 -2.81 -11.94
CA LYS A 43 -7.18 -3.14 -11.54
C LYS A 43 -6.16 -2.08 -11.96
N THR A 44 -6.57 -1.07 -12.71
CA THR A 44 -5.68 0.00 -13.20
C THR A 44 -5.67 1.21 -12.27
N SER A 45 -4.72 2.13 -12.47
CA SER A 45 -4.72 3.44 -11.80
C SER A 45 -5.98 4.25 -12.09
N SER A 46 -6.50 4.22 -13.33
CA SER A 46 -7.78 4.86 -13.67
C SER A 46 -8.96 4.25 -12.92
N GLY A 47 -8.91 2.95 -12.62
CA GLY A 47 -9.87 2.28 -11.74
C GLY A 47 -9.84 2.85 -10.31
N MET A 48 -8.66 3.14 -9.78
CA MET A 48 -8.49 3.81 -8.49
C MET A 48 -9.01 5.26 -8.52
N ALA A 49 -8.69 6.02 -9.58
CA ALA A 49 -9.20 7.37 -9.77
C ALA A 49 -10.73 7.42 -9.78
N VAL A 50 -11.39 6.45 -10.43
CA VAL A 50 -12.86 6.29 -10.37
C VAL A 50 -13.36 6.07 -8.96
N ALA A 51 -12.66 5.27 -8.15
CA ALA A 51 -13.04 5.02 -6.76
C ALA A 51 -12.97 6.31 -5.92
N PHE A 52 -11.90 7.08 -6.05
CA PHE A 52 -11.77 8.36 -5.36
C PHE A 52 -12.78 9.40 -5.84
N LEU A 53 -13.06 9.45 -7.15
CA LEU A 53 -14.08 10.33 -7.69
C LEU A 53 -15.47 9.99 -7.13
N ALA A 54 -15.82 8.71 -7.07
CA ALA A 54 -17.09 8.26 -6.49
C ALA A 54 -17.19 8.60 -4.99
N MET A 55 -16.11 8.39 -4.22
CA MET A 55 -16.09 8.79 -2.81
C MET A 55 -16.26 10.30 -2.64
N ASN A 56 -15.60 11.10 -3.50
CA ASN A 56 -15.73 12.55 -3.48
C ASN A 56 -17.16 13.03 -3.76
N GLN A 57 -17.86 12.36 -4.69
CA GLN A 57 -19.24 12.70 -5.02
C GLN A 57 -20.21 12.43 -3.86
N VAL A 58 -20.00 11.35 -3.12
CA VAL A 58 -20.92 10.93 -2.04
C VAL A 58 -20.60 11.58 -0.70
N PHE A 59 -19.32 11.64 -0.34
CA PHE A 59 -18.89 12.09 0.98
C PHE A 59 -18.40 13.56 1.00
N GLY A 60 -18.06 14.13 -0.15
CA GLY A 60 -17.42 15.44 -0.27
C GLY A 60 -15.96 15.34 -0.68
N LYS A 61 -15.33 16.48 -1.02
CA LYS A 61 -14.00 16.52 -1.64
C LYS A 61 -12.87 16.22 -0.64
N TYR A 62 -12.58 14.94 -0.44
CA TYR A 62 -11.50 14.45 0.44
C TYR A 62 -10.26 13.98 -0.32
N PHE A 63 -10.45 13.46 -1.53
CA PHE A 63 -9.36 12.97 -2.37
C PHE A 63 -9.03 14.00 -3.45
N SER A 64 -7.74 14.21 -3.70
CA SER A 64 -7.31 14.97 -4.88
C SER A 64 -7.31 14.03 -6.08
N VAL A 65 -8.31 14.18 -6.95
CA VAL A 65 -8.43 13.41 -8.19
C VAL A 65 -9.09 14.27 -9.25
N HIS A 66 -8.51 14.28 -10.44
CA HIS A 66 -9.02 14.93 -11.63
C HIS A 66 -9.85 13.95 -12.45
N ALA A 67 -10.89 14.43 -13.13
CA ALA A 67 -11.79 13.56 -13.90
C ALA A 67 -11.06 12.88 -15.06
N GLU A 68 -10.05 13.54 -15.61
CA GLU A 68 -9.20 13.11 -16.71
C GLU A 68 -8.43 11.81 -16.36
N GLU A 69 -8.03 11.65 -15.10
CA GLU A 69 -7.32 10.46 -14.60
C GLU A 69 -8.15 9.17 -14.72
N THR A 70 -9.47 9.29 -14.81
CA THR A 70 -10.39 8.15 -14.96
C THR A 70 -10.37 7.52 -16.35
N LEU A 71 -9.80 8.21 -17.35
CA LEU A 71 -9.69 7.74 -18.73
C LEU A 71 -8.27 7.72 -19.25
N ASP A 72 -7.40 8.58 -18.72
CA ASP A 72 -6.00 8.68 -19.10
C ASP A 72 -5.09 8.46 -17.89
N PRO A 73 -4.45 7.28 -17.77
CA PRO A 73 -3.48 7.00 -16.73
C PRO A 73 -2.29 7.98 -16.69
N SER A 74 -1.97 8.63 -17.82
CA SER A 74 -0.84 9.56 -17.92
C SER A 74 -1.13 10.94 -17.31
N ALA A 75 -2.41 11.32 -17.20
CA ALA A 75 -2.83 12.57 -16.54
C ALA A 75 -2.38 12.65 -15.07
N TYR A 76 -2.14 11.49 -14.44
CA TYR A 76 -1.62 11.40 -13.09
C TYR A 76 -0.10 11.62 -12.99
N ALA A 77 0.66 11.22 -14.02
CA ALA A 77 2.12 11.24 -13.98
C ALA A 77 2.70 12.66 -13.86
N GLU A 78 1.94 13.67 -14.27
CA GLU A 78 2.32 15.09 -14.16
C GLU A 78 2.12 15.66 -12.75
N LEU A 79 1.32 15.00 -11.90
CA LEU A 79 0.96 15.46 -10.56
C LEU A 79 1.84 14.89 -9.45
N TRP A 80 2.61 13.83 -9.73
CA TRP A 80 3.39 13.15 -8.70
C TRP A 80 4.55 14.03 -8.21
N PRO A 81 4.63 14.39 -6.92
CA PRO A 81 5.81 15.04 -6.39
C PRO A 81 7.00 14.09 -6.53
N LYS A 82 8.11 14.59 -7.08
CA LYS A 82 9.31 13.78 -7.30
C LYS A 82 10.01 13.34 -6.00
N GLU A 83 9.56 13.84 -4.86
CA GLU A 83 10.04 13.49 -3.52
C GLU A 83 8.84 13.01 -2.70
N GLU A 84 8.77 11.70 -2.45
CA GLU A 84 7.70 11.07 -1.69
C GLU A 84 8.00 11.16 -0.19
N PHE A 85 6.97 11.43 0.62
CA PHE A 85 7.05 11.25 2.07
C PHE A 85 6.58 9.84 2.41
N ILE A 86 7.49 8.97 2.84
CA ILE A 86 7.17 7.58 3.19
C ILE A 86 7.13 7.44 4.71
N PHE A 87 5.95 7.07 5.22
CA PHE A 87 5.73 6.79 6.64
C PHE A 87 5.43 5.31 6.86
N ASP A 88 6.39 4.56 7.41
CA ASP A 88 6.20 3.15 7.77
C ASP A 88 5.59 3.03 9.18
N VAL A 89 4.34 2.58 9.26
CA VAL A 89 3.59 2.52 10.52
C VAL A 89 3.70 1.18 11.25
N GLN A 90 4.41 0.18 10.72
CA GLN A 90 4.40 -1.20 11.25
C GLN A 90 5.79 -1.85 11.35
N THR A 91 6.82 -1.08 11.68
CA THR A 91 8.14 -1.67 11.92
C THR A 91 8.22 -2.40 13.26
N HIS A 92 9.08 -3.43 13.32
CA HIS A 92 9.37 -4.20 14.53
C HIS A 92 10.88 -4.39 14.66
N HIS A 93 11.39 -4.43 15.89
CA HIS A 93 12.81 -4.63 16.17
C HIS A 93 13.04 -5.67 17.27
N VAL A 94 14.13 -6.43 17.16
CA VAL A 94 14.51 -7.45 18.15
C VAL A 94 15.12 -6.76 19.36
N ALA A 95 14.56 -6.97 20.56
CA ALA A 95 15.04 -6.35 21.79
C ALA A 95 16.58 -6.40 21.96
N ALA A 96 17.18 -5.23 22.22
CA ALA A 96 18.63 -5.10 22.37
C ALA A 96 19.17 -5.99 23.50
N GLY A 97 20.33 -6.61 23.26
CA GLY A 97 20.97 -7.51 24.22
C GLY A 97 20.33 -8.90 24.35
N LYS A 98 19.29 -9.21 23.57
CA LYS A 98 18.72 -10.56 23.46
C LYS A 98 19.38 -11.34 22.31
N THR A 99 19.19 -12.66 22.32
CA THR A 99 19.63 -13.53 21.24
C THR A 99 18.87 -13.22 19.95
N GLU A 100 19.60 -12.87 18.89
CA GLU A 100 19.00 -12.62 17.58
C GLU A 100 18.36 -13.90 17.02
N PRO A 101 17.09 -13.84 16.58
CA PRO A 101 16.36 -14.99 16.02
C PRO A 101 16.78 -15.27 14.57
N LEU A 102 18.08 -15.35 14.27
CA LEU A 102 18.66 -15.46 12.92
C LEU A 102 18.13 -16.65 12.11
N PHE A 103 17.72 -17.72 12.79
CA PHE A 103 17.10 -18.88 12.18
C PHE A 103 15.80 -18.55 11.42
N PHE A 104 15.01 -17.58 11.89
CA PHE A 104 13.81 -17.13 11.18
C PHE A 104 14.16 -16.45 9.86
N ARG A 105 15.25 -15.67 9.81
CA ARG A 105 15.74 -15.03 8.57
C ARG A 105 16.08 -16.08 7.49
N GLY A 106 16.71 -17.18 7.90
CA GLY A 106 17.00 -18.31 7.00
C GLY A 106 15.75 -19.06 6.56
N LYS A 107 14.84 -19.39 7.49
CA LYS A 107 13.60 -20.14 7.20
C LYS A 107 12.60 -19.39 6.32
N MET A 108 12.48 -18.08 6.50
CA MET A 108 11.54 -17.25 5.75
C MET A 108 11.99 -16.99 4.30
N MET A 109 13.16 -17.50 3.90
CA MET A 109 13.72 -17.30 2.57
C MET A 109 13.75 -15.81 2.21
N ALA A 110 14.26 -14.98 3.12
CA ALA A 110 14.25 -13.52 3.01
C ALA A 110 14.81 -13.01 1.65
N TRP A 111 15.70 -13.78 1.01
CA TRP A 111 16.22 -13.51 -0.33
C TRP A 111 15.14 -13.41 -1.44
N LYS A 112 13.95 -13.99 -1.23
CA LYS A 112 12.80 -13.85 -2.13
C LYS A 112 12.23 -12.42 -2.12
N PHE A 113 12.42 -11.70 -1.03
CA PHE A 113 11.93 -10.34 -0.83
C PHE A 113 13.04 -9.29 -0.97
N ASN A 114 14.29 -9.66 -0.67
CA ASN A 114 15.47 -8.82 -0.89
C ASN A 114 16.57 -9.63 -1.59
N GLN A 115 16.81 -9.36 -2.88
CA GLN A 115 17.76 -10.12 -3.69
C GLN A 115 19.21 -10.02 -3.20
N GLU A 116 19.59 -8.96 -2.47
CA GLU A 116 20.93 -8.80 -1.92
C GLU A 116 21.27 -9.86 -0.86
N LEU A 117 20.25 -10.51 -0.30
CA LEU A 117 20.43 -11.58 0.67
C LEU A 117 20.69 -12.94 0.02
N ARG A 118 20.65 -13.04 -1.30
CA ARG A 118 20.86 -14.30 -2.02
C ARG A 118 22.28 -14.82 -1.78
N GLY A 119 22.39 -16.03 -1.24
CA GLY A 119 23.67 -16.65 -0.90
C GLY A 119 24.36 -16.10 0.36
N ARG A 120 23.76 -15.10 1.04
CA ARG A 120 24.26 -14.58 2.31
C ARG A 120 23.66 -15.38 3.47
N GLN A 121 24.53 -15.94 4.31
CA GLN A 121 24.10 -16.62 5.53
C GLN A 121 23.76 -15.60 6.62
N PRO A 122 22.63 -15.74 7.34
CA PRO A 122 22.34 -14.90 8.50
C PRO A 122 23.45 -15.00 9.55
N LYS A 123 23.92 -13.86 10.04
CA LYS A 123 24.98 -13.77 11.04
C LYS A 123 24.60 -12.82 12.18
N LYS A 124 25.34 -12.93 13.29
CA LYS A 124 25.22 -12.01 14.42
C LYS A 124 25.42 -10.57 13.93
N GLY A 125 24.55 -9.66 14.33
CA GLY A 125 24.53 -8.27 13.86
C GLY A 125 23.38 -7.97 12.90
N ASP A 126 22.91 -8.96 12.13
CA ASP A 126 21.93 -8.75 11.05
C ASP A 126 20.52 -8.36 11.55
N LEU A 127 20.23 -8.48 12.84
CA LEU A 127 18.95 -8.10 13.46
C LEU A 127 19.15 -7.13 14.64
N THR A 128 20.33 -6.51 14.74
CA THR A 128 20.62 -5.49 15.77
C THR A 128 19.95 -4.16 15.48
N PHE A 129 19.93 -3.27 16.47
CA PHE A 129 19.35 -1.94 16.33
C PHE A 129 20.07 -1.12 15.26
N ASP A 130 21.39 -1.20 15.19
CA ASP A 130 22.18 -0.51 14.17
C ASP A 130 21.81 -0.98 12.75
N ASN A 131 21.61 -2.29 12.57
CA ASN A 131 21.13 -2.81 11.30
C ASN A 131 19.70 -2.33 11.00
N TYR A 132 18.82 -2.28 12.00
CA TYR A 132 17.48 -1.69 11.83
C TYR A 132 17.55 -0.24 11.36
N VAL A 133 18.37 0.61 11.99
CA VAL A 133 18.53 2.02 11.61
C VAL A 133 19.06 2.15 10.19
N LYS A 134 20.08 1.36 9.84
CA LYS A 134 20.65 1.33 8.48
C LYS A 134 19.59 0.95 7.46
N GLU A 135 18.94 -0.20 7.63
CA GLU A 135 18.01 -0.72 6.62
C GLU A 135 16.74 0.13 6.50
N VAL A 136 16.25 0.73 7.60
CA VAL A 136 15.04 1.55 7.55
C VAL A 136 15.33 2.97 7.10
N PHE A 137 16.38 3.63 7.60
CA PHE A 137 16.56 5.08 7.38
C PHE A 137 17.71 5.45 6.44
N LEU A 138 18.65 4.55 6.15
CA LEU A 138 19.80 4.83 5.28
C LEU A 138 19.69 4.12 3.93
N ASP A 139 19.17 2.89 3.92
CA ASP A 139 19.06 2.05 2.73
C ASP A 139 17.62 1.96 2.21
N SER A 140 16.72 2.83 2.69
CA SER A 140 15.36 2.95 2.19
C SER A 140 14.92 4.41 2.08
N GLU A 141 13.79 4.65 1.42
CA GLU A 141 13.17 5.96 1.23
C GLU A 141 12.27 6.37 2.43
N VAL A 142 12.19 5.54 3.49
CA VAL A 142 11.38 5.81 4.68
C VAL A 142 11.82 7.10 5.36
N SER A 143 10.90 8.06 5.45
CA SER A 143 11.11 9.35 6.10
C SER A 143 10.86 9.28 7.61
N VAL A 144 9.86 8.51 8.02
CA VAL A 144 9.48 8.30 9.43
C VAL A 144 9.06 6.84 9.60
N ALA A 145 9.38 6.24 10.74
CA ALA A 145 8.89 4.90 11.10
C ALA A 145 8.31 4.86 12.51
N CYS A 146 7.22 4.11 12.69
CA CYS A 146 6.69 3.73 13.99
C CYS A 146 7.18 2.33 14.38
N LEU A 147 7.82 2.22 15.54
CA LEU A 147 8.16 0.95 16.15
C LEU A 147 6.96 0.44 16.95
N SER A 148 6.36 -0.66 16.49
CA SER A 148 5.15 -1.24 17.06
C SER A 148 5.47 -2.48 17.90
N GLY A 149 4.72 -2.69 19.00
CA GLY A 149 4.83 -3.88 19.85
C GLY A 149 5.99 -3.90 20.85
N VAL A 150 6.35 -2.74 21.43
CA VAL A 150 7.35 -2.64 22.52
C VAL A 150 6.84 -3.27 23.81
#